data_AF-A0A962QQH8-F1
#
_entry.id   AF-A0A962QQH8-F1
#
_cell.length_a   1.000
_cell.length_b   1.000
_cell.length_c   1.000
_cell.angle_alpha   90.00
_cell.angle_beta   90.00
_cell.angle_gamma   90.00
#
_symmetry.space_group_name_H-M   'P 1'
#
loop_
_entity.id
_entity.type
_entity.pdbx_description
1 polymer ?
#
loop_
_entity_poly.entity_id
_entity_poly.type
_entity_poly.pdbx_seq_one_letter_code
_entity_poly.pdbx_strand_id
1 'polypeptide(L)' 'MAQMTLRSLYRFPVKSLRGGEFDALEVVERGLRFDRHWMVVDAMGRFVTQRQQARMALIDARVDDD' A
#
# COMPACT_ATOMS: atom_id res chain seq x y z
N MET A 1 25.58 -19.48 9.77
CA MET A 1 24.92 -18.49 8.89
C MET A 1 23.95 -17.68 9.73
N ALA A 2 23.90 -16.36 9.58
CA ALA A 2 22.94 -15.55 10.32
C ALA A 2 21.54 -15.78 9.75
N GLN A 3 20.58 -16.11 10.61
CA GLN A 3 19.19 -16.31 10.22
C GLN A 3 18.47 -14.96 10.20
N MET A 4 17.80 -14.65 9.09
CA MET A 4 16.97 -13.45 8.97
C MET A 4 15.55 -13.77 9.44
N THR A 5 14.99 -12.87 10.24
CA THR A 5 13.61 -12.96 10.73
C THR A 5 12.81 -11.78 10.19
N LEU A 6 11.64 -12.08 9.64
CA LEU A 6 10.68 -11.06 9.22
C LEU A 6 10.06 -10.42 10.49
N ARG A 7 10.13 -9.09 10.60
CA ARG A 7 9.63 -8.37 11.78
C ARG A 7 8.16 -7.96 11.67
N SER A 8 7.78 -7.40 10.52
CA SER A 8 6.46 -6.84 10.27
C SER A 8 6.13 -6.95 8.78
N LEU A 9 4.84 -6.99 8.47
CA LEU A 9 4.32 -6.94 7.11
C LEU A 9 3.44 -5.71 6.95
N TYR A 10 3.56 -5.06 5.78
CA TYR A 10 2.77 -3.89 5.45
C TYR A 10 2.15 -4.05 4.07
N ARG A 11 0.91 -3.55 3.92
CA ARG A 11 0.23 -3.42 2.63
C ARG A 11 -0.28 -2.00 2.45
N PHE A 12 -0.15 -1.49 1.23
CA PHE A 12 -0.55 -0.15 0.81
C PHE A 12 -1.53 -0.26 -0.34
N PRO A 13 -2.85 -0.43 -0.09
CA PRO A 13 -3.82 -0.66 -1.16
C PRO A 13 -3.78 0.41 -2.25
N VAL A 14 -3.67 1.69 -1.84
CA VAL A 14 -3.56 2.83 -2.74
C VAL A 14 -2.14 3.41 -2.67
N LYS A 15 -1.54 3.65 -3.84
CA LYS A 15 -0.22 4.30 -3.95
C LYS A 15 -0.20 5.63 -3.20
N SER A 16 0.88 5.86 -2.44
CA SER A 16 1.15 7.10 -1.70
C SER A 16 0.23 7.41 -0.52
N LEU A 17 -0.72 6.53 -0.18
CA LEU A 17 -1.51 6.64 1.05
C LEU A 17 -0.84 5.88 2.21
N ARG A 18 -1.47 5.91 3.40
CA ARG A 18 -0.99 5.14 4.54
C ARG A 18 -1.15 3.63 4.29
N GLY A 19 -0.15 2.86 4.72
CA GLY A 19 -0.22 1.40 4.75
C GLY A 19 -0.75 0.87 6.07
N GLY A 20 -1.32 -0.33 6.05
CA GLY A 20 -1.70 -1.09 7.24
C GLY A 20 -0.64 -2.14 7.58
N GLU A 21 -0.48 -2.44 8.87
CA GLU A 21 0.31 -3.57 9.37
C GLU A 21 -0.57 -4.82 9.45
N PHE A 22 -0.01 -5.98 9.09
CA PHE A 22 -0.73 -7.26 9.03
C PHE A 22 0.11 -8.38 9.63
N ASP A 23 -0.54 -9.38 10.25
CA ASP A 23 0.14 -10.58 10.75
C ASP A 23 0.49 -11.57 9.63
N ALA A 24 -0.33 -11.58 8.57
CA ALA A 24 -0.14 -12.42 7.40
C ALA A 24 -0.65 -11.71 6.14
N LEU A 25 0.01 -11.96 5.02
CA LEU A 25 -0.39 -11.49 3.70
C LEU A 25 -0.17 -12.59 2.67
N GLU A 26 -1.08 -12.71 1.72
CA GLU A 26 -0.92 -13.62 0.60
C GLU A 26 0.03 -13.04 -0.44
N VAL A 27 0.98 -13.86 -0.88
CA VAL A 27 1.86 -13.56 -2.01
C VAL A 27 1.24 -14.14 -3.28
N VAL A 28 1.00 -13.28 -4.26
CA VAL A 28 0.57 -13.63 -5.61
C VAL A 28 1.65 -13.24 -6.63
N GLU A 29 1.46 -13.58 -7.90
CA GLU A 29 2.44 -13.31 -8.97
C GLU A 29 2.93 -11.85 -9.02
N ARG A 30 2.04 -10.89 -8.75
CA ARG A 30 2.34 -9.45 -8.77
C ARG A 30 2.83 -8.87 -7.44
N GLY A 31 3.08 -9.70 -6.44
CA GLY A 31 3.47 -9.28 -5.09
C GLY A 31 2.39 -9.58 -4.05
N LEU A 32 2.27 -8.76 -3.02
CA LEU A 32 1.27 -8.97 -1.97
C LEU A 32 -0.14 -8.71 -2.51
N ARG A 33 -1.11 -9.59 -2.22
CA ARG A 33 -2.49 -9.45 -2.69
C ARG A 33 -3.05 -8.07 -2.32
N PHE A 34 -3.54 -7.35 -3.34
CA PHE A 34 -4.07 -5.98 -3.27
C PHE A 34 -3.07 -4.88 -2.92
N ASP A 35 -1.76 -5.14 -2.85
CA ASP A 35 -0.78 -4.08 -2.65
C ASP A 35 -0.67 -3.19 -3.89
N ARG A 36 -0.80 -1.87 -3.70
CA ARG A 36 -0.69 -0.82 -4.70
C ARG A 36 -1.55 -1.03 -5.96
N HIS A 37 -2.71 -1.64 -5.81
CA HIS A 37 -3.64 -1.88 -6.93
C HIS A 37 -4.36 -0.60 -7.39
N TRP A 38 -4.39 0.44 -6.56
CA TRP A 38 -5.02 1.72 -6.88
C TRP A 38 -4.05 2.89 -6.79
N MET A 39 -4.40 3.99 -7.47
CA MET A 39 -3.65 5.24 -7.45
C MET A 39 -4.61 6.42 -7.61
N VAL A 40 -4.36 7.49 -6.84
CA VAL A 40 -5.08 8.76 -7.01
C VAL A 40 -4.51 9.49 -8.22
N VAL A 41 -5.40 9.98 -9.09
CA VAL A 41 -5.05 10.82 -10.23
C VAL A 41 -5.79 12.15 -10.17
N ASP A 42 -5.21 13.19 -10.77
CA ASP A 42 -5.89 14.46 -10.99
C ASP A 42 -6.91 14.39 -12.14
N ALA A 43 -7.61 15.49 -12.41
CA ALA A 43 -8.60 15.58 -13.48
C ALA A 43 -8.03 15.36 -14.89
N MET A 44 -6.70 15.40 -15.06
CA MET A 44 -6.01 15.14 -16.31
C MET A 44 -5.41 13.73 -16.36
N GLY A 45 -5.70 12.87 -15.37
CA GLY A 45 -5.18 11.51 -15.28
C GLY A 45 -3.71 11.43 -14.82
N ARG A 46 -3.12 12.53 -14.32
CA ARG A 46 -1.75 12.48 -13.80
C ARG A 46 -1.74 11.95 -12.38
N PHE A 47 -0.75 11.12 -12.08
CA PHE A 47 -0.59 10.57 -10.75
C PHE A 47 -0.35 11.66 -9.71
N VAL A 48 -1.03 11.53 -8.57
CA VAL A 48 -0.77 12.33 -7.37
C VAL A 48 0.06 11.50 -6.39
N THR A 49 1.12 12.09 -5.83
CA THR A 49 2.04 11.41 -4.91
C THR A 49 2.17 12.14 -3.59
N GLN A 50 2.63 11.41 -2.57
CA GLN A 50 2.94 11.97 -1.26
C GLN A 50 4.03 13.04 -1.30
N ARG A 51 4.96 12.99 -2.28
CA ARG A 51 5.97 14.04 -2.49
C ARG A 51 5.35 15.37 -2.93
N GLN A 52 4.24 15.32 -3.68
CA GLN A 52 3.49 16.52 -4.09
C GLN A 52 2.51 16.95 -2.99
N GLN A 53 1.92 16.00 -2.27
CA GLN A 53 0.89 16.23 -1.25
C GLN A 53 1.16 15.36 -0.01
N ALA A 54 1.98 15.87 0.92
CA ALA A 54 2.38 15.10 2.11
C ALA A 54 1.19 14.58 2.94
N ARG A 55 0.07 15.32 2.94
CA ARG A 55 -1.19 14.95 3.61
C ARG A 55 -1.80 13.62 3.14
N MET A 56 -1.41 13.10 1.97
CA MET A 56 -1.85 11.77 1.51
C MET A 56 -1.52 10.66 2.54
N ALA A 57 -0.47 10.85 3.34
CA ALA A 57 -0.09 9.95 4.43
C ALA A 57 -1.13 9.85 5.57
N LEU A 58 -2.12 10.75 5.59
CA LEU A 58 -3.19 10.79 6.59
C LEU A 58 -4.42 10.00 6.16
N ILE A 59 -4.48 9.55 4.92
CA ILE A 59 -5.63 8.83 4.37
C ILE A 59 -5.38 7.33 4.57
N ASP A 60 -6.31 6.69 5.28
CA ASP A 60 -6.34 5.24 5.44
C ASP A 60 -7.16 4.60 4.31
N ALA A 61 -6.65 3.48 3.79
CA ALA A 61 -7.35 2.67 2.80
C ALA A 61 -7.40 1.22 3.26
N ARG A 62 -8.58 0.62 3.20
CA ARG A 62 -8.82 -0.80 3.50
C ARG A 62 -9.47 -1.47 2.30
N VAL A 63 -9.19 -2.75 2.15
CA VAL A 63 -9.88 -3.64 1.21
C VAL A 63 -10.73 -4.54 2.08
N ASP A 64 -12.04 -4.47 1.88
CA ASP A 64 -13.01 -5.30 2.58
C ASP A 64 -13.36 -6.51 1.70
N ASP A 65 -13.67 -7.64 2.33
CA ASP A 65 -13.92 -8.94 1.68
C ASP A 65 -15.43 -9.21 1.44
N ASP A 66 -16.26 -8.18 1.30
CA ASP A 66 -17.72 -8.31 1.07
C ASP A 66 -18.08 -9.26 -0.09
#